data_AF-A0A814BQ01-F1
#
_entry.id   AF-A0A814BQ01-F1
#
_cell.length_a   1.000
_cell.length_b   1.000
_cell.length_c   1.000
_cell.angle_alpha   90.00
_cell.angle_beta   90.00
_cell.angle_gamma   90.00
#
_symmetry.space_group_name_H-M   'P 1'
#
loop_
_entity.id
_entity.type
_entity.pdbx_description
1 polymer ?
#
loop_
_entity_poly.entity_id
_entity_poly.type
_entity_poly.pdbx_seq_one_letter_code
_entity_poly.pdbx_strand_id
1 'polypeptide(L)'
;MERFDIMISGIPNEVDAFRHLSELLRPLEQEFTEIEWFKLHQIAIDHPNPPRTTYAFVRFSDPNTHPQIVARLNGKEHRGRNLNVRINPKPTPRHILEPEYSPRVQRQIDRLKLTCENLTQTQSQLQIELEGARHEVDSLKDQQESLNQKILQLEAHPLQVTIKNPENQITKCETDLTDYRVRFASFNGNTRSMMYCPLRNLIHSTEKEITRLKSLVEDNKVELNREFDQVVNLRQQVSDQLILIDDLRAEVNRLDEQLELLRRQNDELVVENRQLTSKVEQLQQILEQQLHSGVDSTVYICPIYVEQPLEGVGIIALMCGHTFCRNCFNGIRTRMDWRVPRACPECRFNNVNEFIELHLS
;
A
#
# COMPACT_ATOMS: atom_id res chain seq x y z
N MET A 1 44.95 -9.07 -22.18
CA MET A 1 44.15 -9.85 -23.15
C MET A 1 42.85 -10.22 -22.48
N GLU A 2 41.72 -9.96 -23.14
CA GLU A 2 40.41 -10.43 -22.67
C GLU A 2 40.41 -11.96 -22.67
N ARG A 3 40.20 -12.59 -21.50
CA ARG A 3 40.15 -14.05 -21.36
C ARG A 3 38.71 -14.51 -21.57
N PHE A 4 38.40 -14.95 -22.78
CA PHE A 4 37.11 -15.55 -23.12
C PHE A 4 36.98 -16.95 -22.52
N ASP A 5 35.76 -17.35 -22.19
CA ASP A 5 35.45 -18.69 -21.68
C ASP A 5 34.81 -19.54 -22.76
N ILE A 6 34.94 -20.86 -22.66
CA ILE A 6 34.18 -21.80 -23.48
C ILE A 6 32.82 -22.00 -22.83
N MET A 7 31.75 -21.61 -23.53
CA MET A 7 30.37 -21.91 -23.13
C MET A 7 29.95 -23.26 -23.70
N ILE A 8 29.59 -24.19 -22.82
CA ILE A 8 29.06 -25.51 -23.15
C ILE A 8 27.58 -25.49 -22.79
N SER A 9 26.70 -25.78 -23.75
CA SER A 9 25.25 -25.87 -23.55
C SER A 9 24.70 -27.20 -24.05
N GLY A 10 23.51 -27.58 -23.59
CA GLY A 10 22.91 -28.88 -23.92
C GLY A 10 23.30 -30.00 -22.96
N ILE A 11 23.89 -29.66 -21.81
CA ILE A 11 24.25 -30.61 -20.74
C ILE A 11 22.95 -31.04 -20.04
N PRO A 12 22.64 -32.33 -19.84
CA PRO A 12 21.45 -32.74 -19.08
C PRO A 12 21.43 -32.14 -17.67
N ASN A 13 20.28 -31.62 -17.24
CA ASN A 13 20.12 -31.06 -15.90
C ASN A 13 19.80 -32.17 -14.90
N GLU A 14 20.82 -32.94 -14.50
CA GLU A 14 20.74 -34.05 -13.56
C GLU A 14 21.64 -33.81 -12.34
N VAL A 15 21.43 -34.56 -11.25
CA VAL A 15 22.19 -34.39 -9.98
C VAL A 15 23.70 -34.44 -10.21
N ASP A 16 24.15 -35.42 -10.99
CA ASP A 16 25.56 -35.70 -11.24
C ASP A 16 26.13 -35.00 -12.49
N ALA A 17 25.42 -34.00 -13.03
CA ALA A 17 25.81 -33.32 -14.28
C ALA A 17 27.24 -32.76 -14.24
N PHE A 18 27.68 -32.25 -13.08
CA PHE A 18 29.03 -31.74 -12.88
C PHE A 18 30.07 -32.86 -13.07
N ARG A 19 29.89 -34.00 -12.39
CA ARG A 19 30.80 -35.14 -12.48
C ARG A 19 30.93 -35.65 -13.91
N HIS A 20 29.80 -35.81 -14.60
CA HIS A 20 29.78 -36.35 -15.96
C HIS A 20 30.45 -35.40 -16.97
N LEU A 21 30.23 -34.09 -16.82
CA LEU A 21 30.90 -33.11 -17.65
C LEU A 21 32.41 -33.05 -17.34
N SER A 22 32.82 -33.14 -16.07
CA SER A 22 34.24 -33.23 -15.69
C SER A 22 34.93 -34.45 -16.31
N GLU A 23 34.27 -35.62 -16.33
CA GLU A 23 34.80 -36.83 -16.96
C GLU A 23 34.99 -36.65 -18.48
N LEU A 24 34.10 -35.90 -19.13
CA LEU A 24 34.22 -35.57 -20.54
C LEU A 24 35.39 -34.63 -20.83
N LEU A 25 35.67 -33.68 -19.92
CA LEU A 25 36.71 -32.66 -20.07
C LEU A 25 38.11 -33.17 -19.69
N ARG A 26 38.22 -34.15 -18.78
CA ARG A 26 39.50 -34.67 -18.27
C ARG A 26 40.50 -35.10 -19.36
N PRO A 27 40.12 -35.80 -20.45
CA PRO A 27 41.07 -36.12 -21.51
C PRO A 27 41.60 -34.88 -22.24
N LEU A 28 40.80 -33.82 -22.34
CA LEU A 28 41.19 -32.56 -22.99
C LEU A 28 42.12 -31.75 -22.10
N GLU A 29 41.90 -31.79 -20.78
CA GLU A 29 42.80 -31.20 -19.78
C GLU A 29 44.20 -31.85 -19.81
N GLN A 30 44.27 -33.17 -20.03
CA GLN A 30 45.54 -33.90 -20.20
C GLN A 30 46.23 -33.61 -21.54
N GLU A 31 45.46 -33.32 -22.59
CA GLU A 31 45.96 -33.14 -23.96
C GLU A 31 46.39 -31.70 -24.26
N PHE A 32 45.65 -30.72 -23.77
CA PHE A 32 45.87 -29.31 -24.08
C PHE A 32 46.56 -28.58 -22.93
N THR A 33 45.80 -28.22 -21.90
CA THR A 33 46.28 -27.46 -20.73
C THR A 33 45.32 -27.64 -19.55
N GLU A 34 45.73 -27.23 -18.35
CA GLU A 34 44.88 -27.24 -17.16
C GLU A 34 43.61 -26.36 -17.31
N ILE A 35 42.52 -26.76 -16.65
CA ILE A 35 41.30 -25.97 -16.54
C ILE A 35 41.42 -25.01 -15.35
N GLU A 36 41.69 -23.73 -15.60
CA GLU A 36 41.76 -22.68 -14.57
C GLU A 36 40.40 -22.43 -13.90
N TRP A 37 39.30 -22.58 -14.64
CA TRP A 37 37.98 -22.23 -14.14
C TRP A 37 36.89 -23.08 -14.78
N PHE A 38 36.00 -23.62 -13.95
CA PHE A 38 34.87 -24.42 -14.41
C PHE A 38 33.65 -24.14 -13.55
N LYS A 39 32.58 -23.63 -14.18
CA LYS A 39 31.31 -23.35 -13.51
C LYS A 39 30.16 -23.99 -14.27
N LEU A 40 29.51 -24.97 -13.65
CA LEU A 40 28.22 -25.49 -14.08
C LEU A 40 27.11 -24.63 -13.48
N HIS A 41 26.18 -24.16 -14.31
CA HIS A 41 24.92 -23.63 -13.81
C HIS A 41 24.00 -24.83 -13.55
N GLN A 42 23.48 -25.02 -12.35
CA GLN A 42 22.56 -26.13 -12.06
C GLN A 42 21.31 -25.54 -11.44
N ILE A 43 20.15 -25.89 -12.00
CA ILE A 43 18.84 -25.50 -11.44
C ILE A 43 18.32 -26.71 -10.70
N ALA A 44 17.95 -26.50 -9.44
CA ALA A 44 17.52 -27.55 -8.54
C ALA A 44 16.32 -28.32 -9.11
N ILE A 45 16.28 -29.63 -8.89
CA ILE A 45 15.29 -30.55 -9.48
C ILE A 45 13.88 -30.26 -8.93
N ASP A 46 13.80 -29.70 -7.73
CA ASP A 46 12.57 -29.27 -7.06
C ASP A 46 12.05 -27.90 -7.53
N HIS A 47 12.76 -27.21 -8.45
CA HIS A 47 12.24 -25.99 -9.07
C HIS A 47 10.92 -26.32 -9.80
N PRO A 48 9.87 -25.46 -9.71
CA PRO A 48 8.54 -25.76 -10.24
C PRO A 48 8.49 -26.02 -11.76
N ASN A 49 9.54 -25.65 -12.49
CA ASN A 49 9.75 -26.02 -13.89
C ASN A 49 11.26 -26.13 -14.15
N PRO A 50 11.89 -27.30 -13.89
CA PRO A 50 13.32 -27.45 -14.06
C PRO A 50 13.63 -27.63 -15.56
N PRO A 51 14.59 -26.88 -16.12
CA PRO A 51 14.93 -27.06 -17.53
C PRO A 51 15.55 -28.44 -17.73
N ARG A 52 15.27 -29.07 -18.88
CA ARG A 52 15.82 -30.40 -19.21
C ARG A 52 17.33 -30.40 -19.43
N THR A 53 17.90 -29.24 -19.75
CA THR A 53 19.32 -29.04 -19.98
C THR A 53 19.79 -27.77 -19.32
N THR A 54 21.07 -27.74 -19.01
CA THR A 54 21.76 -26.59 -18.48
C THR A 54 23.00 -26.25 -19.33
N TYR A 55 23.78 -25.28 -18.86
CA TYR A 55 25.00 -24.81 -19.48
C TYR A 55 26.13 -24.70 -18.43
N ALA A 56 27.35 -24.72 -18.93
CA ALA A 56 28.56 -24.51 -18.15
C ALA A 56 29.49 -23.55 -18.87
N PHE A 57 30.41 -22.97 -18.10
CA PHE A 57 31.53 -22.23 -18.63
C PHE A 57 32.83 -22.86 -18.16
N VAL A 58 33.80 -22.95 -19.08
CA VAL A 58 35.11 -23.57 -18.85
C VAL A 58 36.20 -22.65 -19.38
N ARG A 59 37.26 -22.46 -18.60
CA ARG A 59 38.47 -21.73 -19.01
C ARG A 59 39.67 -22.65 -18.88
N PHE A 60 40.34 -22.88 -19.99
CA PHE A 60 41.66 -23.50 -20.02
C PHE A 60 42.75 -22.44 -19.86
N SER A 61 43.86 -22.78 -19.22
CA SER A 61 44.95 -21.84 -18.89
C SER A 61 45.63 -21.22 -20.10
N ASP A 62 45.68 -21.92 -21.23
CA ASP A 62 46.06 -21.35 -22.53
C ASP A 62 44.82 -21.04 -23.39
N PRO A 63 44.43 -19.75 -23.56
CA PRO A 63 43.33 -19.35 -24.42
C PRO A 63 43.48 -19.77 -25.89
N ASN A 64 44.72 -19.99 -26.38
CA ASN A 64 44.96 -20.39 -27.76
C ASN A 64 44.44 -21.82 -28.06
N THR A 65 44.22 -22.62 -27.03
CA THR A 65 43.65 -23.97 -27.15
C THR A 65 42.12 -23.97 -27.29
N HIS A 66 41.44 -22.88 -26.89
CA HIS A 66 39.97 -22.83 -26.82
C HIS A 66 39.27 -23.11 -28.16
N PRO A 67 39.72 -22.60 -29.33
CA PRO A 67 39.11 -22.95 -30.61
C PRO A 67 39.18 -24.45 -30.93
N GLN A 68 40.28 -25.12 -30.56
CA GLN A 68 40.49 -26.55 -30.82
C GLN A 68 39.58 -27.40 -29.93
N ILE A 69 39.43 -26.99 -28.66
CA ILE A 69 38.53 -27.62 -27.69
C ILE A 69 37.07 -27.47 -28.12
N VAL A 70 36.68 -26.26 -28.57
CA VAL A 70 35.34 -25.99 -29.12
C VAL A 70 35.07 -26.90 -30.33
N ALA A 71 36.01 -27.01 -31.28
CA ALA A 71 35.85 -27.86 -32.45
C ALA A 71 35.66 -29.34 -32.10
N ARG A 72 36.27 -29.82 -31.01
CA ARG A 72 36.20 -31.23 -30.58
C ARG A 72 34.96 -31.58 -29.77
N LEU A 73 34.42 -30.62 -29.03
CA LEU A 73 33.25 -30.83 -28.17
C LEU A 73 31.94 -30.42 -28.83
N ASN A 74 31.96 -29.45 -29.75
CA ASN A 74 30.74 -28.98 -30.40
C ASN A 74 30.13 -30.11 -31.27
N GLY A 75 28.86 -30.42 -31.02
CA GLY A 75 28.15 -31.53 -31.66
C GLY A 75 28.44 -32.91 -31.07
N LYS A 76 29.33 -33.03 -30.08
CA LYS A 76 29.62 -34.32 -29.43
C LYS A 76 28.43 -34.79 -28.63
N GLU A 77 28.07 -36.06 -28.79
CA GLU A 77 27.04 -36.68 -27.96
C GLU A 77 27.56 -36.88 -26.53
N HIS A 78 26.80 -36.36 -25.58
CA HIS A 78 27.02 -36.50 -24.15
C HIS A 78 25.68 -36.85 -23.51
N ARG A 79 25.60 -38.05 -22.90
CA ARG A 79 24.41 -38.48 -22.14
C ARG A 79 23.11 -38.43 -22.97
N GLY A 80 23.17 -38.82 -24.24
CA GLY A 80 22.03 -38.82 -25.15
C GLY A 80 21.62 -37.45 -25.70
N ARG A 81 22.47 -36.42 -25.55
CA ARG A 81 22.28 -35.09 -26.17
C ARG A 81 23.56 -34.58 -26.81
N ASN A 82 23.42 -33.85 -27.91
CA ASN A 82 24.54 -33.18 -28.54
C ASN A 82 24.85 -31.88 -27.79
N LEU A 83 26.12 -31.70 -27.43
CA LEU A 83 26.59 -30.46 -26.83
C LEU A 83 26.68 -29.37 -27.89
N ASN A 84 26.31 -28.15 -27.52
CA ASN A 84 26.57 -26.94 -28.29
C ASN A 84 27.63 -26.14 -27.57
N VAL A 85 28.82 -26.09 -28.16
CA VAL A 85 30.02 -25.53 -27.56
C VAL A 85 30.53 -24.38 -28.41
N ARG A 86 30.82 -23.25 -27.77
CA ARG A 86 31.27 -22.03 -28.43
C ARG A 86 32.17 -21.21 -27.52
N ILE A 87 33.00 -20.35 -28.10
CA ILE A 87 33.69 -19.31 -27.34
C ILE A 87 32.64 -18.28 -26.92
N ASN A 88 32.57 -17.98 -25.63
CA ASN A 88 31.71 -16.96 -25.07
C ASN A 88 32.25 -15.58 -25.50
N PRO A 89 31.50 -14.79 -26.29
CA PRO A 89 31.97 -13.48 -26.77
C PRO A 89 32.03 -12.43 -25.66
N LYS A 90 31.47 -12.72 -24.47
CA LYS A 90 31.51 -11.85 -23.31
C LYS A 90 32.40 -12.47 -22.24
N PRO A 91 33.32 -11.72 -21.62
CA PRO A 91 34.02 -12.18 -20.42
C PRO A 91 32.99 -12.54 -19.36
N THR A 92 33.09 -13.71 -18.74
CA THR A 92 32.21 -14.03 -17.62
C THR A 92 32.65 -13.16 -16.43
N PRO A 93 31.77 -12.30 -15.87
CA PRO A 93 32.18 -11.41 -14.80
C PRO A 93 32.73 -12.22 -13.62
N ARG A 94 33.91 -11.84 -13.09
CA ARG A 94 34.17 -12.10 -11.66
C ARG A 94 33.03 -11.41 -10.94
N HIS A 95 32.26 -12.12 -10.13
CA HIS A 95 31.12 -11.56 -9.42
C HIS A 95 31.59 -10.44 -8.46
N ILE A 96 31.76 -9.23 -8.97
CA ILE A 96 31.51 -8.02 -8.20
C ILE A 96 30.00 -7.89 -8.24
N LEU A 97 29.36 -8.17 -7.11
CA LEU A 97 27.95 -7.92 -6.92
C LEU A 97 27.78 -6.40 -7.00
N GLU A 98 27.40 -5.87 -8.17
CA GLU A 98 26.89 -4.52 -8.20
C GLU A 98 25.59 -4.48 -7.37
N PRO A 99 25.41 -3.46 -6.51
CA PRO A 99 24.27 -3.35 -5.60
C PRO A 99 22.95 -3.04 -6.32
N GLU A 100 22.96 -2.95 -7.65
CA GLU A 100 21.77 -2.66 -8.43
C GLU A 100 20.89 -3.90 -8.57
N TYR A 101 19.67 -3.79 -8.04
CA TYR A 101 18.64 -4.79 -8.17
C TYR A 101 18.49 -5.25 -9.63
N SER A 102 18.24 -6.54 -9.84
CA SER A 102 17.95 -7.03 -11.19
C SER A 102 16.82 -6.20 -11.85
N PRO A 103 16.83 -5.98 -13.17
CA PRO A 103 15.81 -5.17 -13.85
C PRO A 103 14.36 -5.63 -13.64
N ARG A 104 14.16 -6.88 -13.19
CA ARG A 104 12.84 -7.41 -12.81
C ARG A 104 12.41 -6.89 -11.44
N VAL A 105 13.32 -6.90 -10.46
CA VAL A 105 13.07 -6.42 -9.09
C VAL A 105 12.90 -4.91 -9.09
N GLN A 106 13.73 -4.17 -9.85
CA GLN A 106 13.60 -2.72 -9.96
C GLN A 106 12.21 -2.30 -10.49
N ARG A 107 11.72 -2.95 -11.56
CA ARG A 107 10.37 -2.72 -12.10
C ARG A 107 9.23 -3.05 -11.13
N GLN A 108 9.48 -3.88 -10.12
CA GLN A 108 8.50 -4.21 -9.10
C GLN A 108 8.51 -3.16 -7.98
N ILE A 109 9.69 -2.70 -7.58
CA ILE A 109 9.87 -1.56 -6.67
C ILE A 109 9.22 -0.30 -7.25
N ASP A 110 9.48 0.01 -8.52
CA ASP A 110 8.93 1.21 -9.17
C ASP A 110 7.39 1.17 -9.24
N ARG A 111 6.81 0.00 -9.51
CA ARG A 111 5.35 -0.19 -9.48
C ARG A 111 4.76 -0.01 -8.09
N LEU A 112 5.39 -0.57 -7.07
CA LEU A 112 4.92 -0.42 -5.69
C LEU A 112 5.01 1.04 -5.23
N LYS A 113 6.09 1.75 -5.55
CA LYS A 113 6.22 3.19 -5.28
C LYS A 113 5.09 4.00 -5.91
N LEU A 114 4.82 3.76 -7.19
CA LEU A 114 3.73 4.43 -7.90
C LEU A 114 2.36 4.15 -7.25
N THR A 115 2.10 2.90 -6.82
CA THR A 115 0.87 2.56 -6.10
C THR A 115 0.76 3.30 -4.77
N CYS A 116 1.84 3.36 -3.98
CA CYS A 116 1.84 4.11 -2.71
C CYS A 116 1.60 5.61 -2.92
N GLU A 117 2.22 6.21 -3.95
CA GLU A 117 2.01 7.61 -4.31
C GLU A 117 0.55 7.89 -4.68
N ASN A 118 -0.06 7.04 -5.53
CA ASN A 118 -1.46 7.17 -5.93
C ASN A 118 -2.43 7.02 -4.74
N LEU A 119 -2.17 6.07 -3.84
CA LEU A 119 -2.99 5.89 -2.64
C LEU A 119 -2.88 7.10 -1.70
N THR A 120 -1.68 7.63 -1.53
CA THR A 120 -1.45 8.83 -0.70
C THR A 120 -2.16 10.06 -1.26
N GLN A 121 -2.13 10.23 -2.59
CA GLN A 121 -2.87 11.29 -3.26
C GLN A 121 -4.38 11.13 -3.09
N THR A 122 -4.90 9.91 -3.28
CA THR A 122 -6.33 9.60 -3.11
C THR A 122 -6.78 9.87 -1.67
N GLN A 123 -5.99 9.46 -0.67
CA GLN A 123 -6.27 9.72 0.74
C GLN A 123 -6.31 11.22 1.03
N SER A 124 -5.40 12.00 0.46
CA SER A 124 -5.37 13.46 0.63
C SER A 124 -6.61 14.12 0.03
N GLN A 125 -7.04 13.68 -1.16
CA GLN A 125 -8.23 14.20 -1.84
C GLN A 125 -9.51 13.92 -1.04
N LEU A 126 -9.71 12.66 -0.60
CA LEU A 126 -10.87 12.28 0.19
C LEU A 126 -10.93 13.02 1.53
N GLN A 127 -9.78 13.33 2.12
CA GLN A 127 -9.73 14.09 3.37
C GLN A 127 -10.17 15.55 3.19
N ILE A 128 -9.82 16.18 2.06
CA ILE A 128 -10.32 17.52 1.71
C ILE A 128 -11.84 17.48 1.48
N GLU A 129 -12.34 16.47 0.77
CA GLU A 129 -13.78 16.32 0.51
C GLU A 129 -14.58 16.10 1.80
N LEU A 130 -14.07 15.26 2.70
CA LEU A 130 -14.65 15.03 4.02
C LEU A 130 -14.71 16.33 4.84
N GLU A 131 -13.62 17.09 4.88
CA GLU A 131 -13.59 18.38 5.59
C GLU A 131 -14.59 19.37 4.98
N GLY A 132 -14.69 19.44 3.65
CA GLY A 132 -15.68 20.25 2.96
C GLY A 132 -17.13 19.89 3.33
N ALA A 133 -17.46 18.60 3.30
CA ALA A 133 -18.80 18.11 3.66
C ALA A 133 -19.14 18.40 5.13
N ARG A 134 -18.16 18.30 6.05
CA ARG A 134 -18.36 18.66 7.47
C ARG A 134 -18.68 20.14 7.65
N HIS A 135 -17.98 21.02 6.94
CA HIS A 135 -18.25 22.46 6.99
C HIS A 135 -19.65 22.80 6.44
N GLU A 136 -20.10 22.11 5.38
CA GLU A 136 -21.44 22.30 4.83
C GLU A 136 -22.53 21.89 5.84
N VAL A 137 -22.37 20.76 6.51
CA VAL A 137 -23.27 20.31 7.58
C VAL A 137 -23.36 21.34 8.70
N ASP A 138 -22.24 21.90 9.13
CA ASP A 138 -22.24 22.90 10.21
C ASP A 138 -22.89 24.22 9.76
N SER A 139 -22.63 24.68 8.54
CA SER A 139 -23.32 25.85 7.98
C SER A 139 -24.84 25.65 7.88
N LEU A 140 -25.30 24.45 7.54
CA LEU A 140 -26.74 24.16 7.45
C LEU A 140 -27.39 24.10 8.84
N LYS A 141 -26.68 23.60 9.87
CA LYS A 141 -27.16 23.65 11.26
C LYS A 141 -27.34 25.08 11.74
N ASP A 142 -26.40 25.97 11.45
CA ASP A 142 -26.50 27.39 11.83
C ASP A 142 -27.72 28.06 11.17
N GLN A 143 -27.96 27.76 9.89
CA GLN A 143 -29.16 28.21 9.19
C GLN A 143 -30.44 27.68 9.82
N GLN A 144 -30.46 26.39 10.18
CA GLN A 144 -31.59 25.75 10.84
C GLN A 144 -31.91 26.42 12.19
N GLU A 145 -30.88 26.71 12.99
CA GLU A 145 -31.06 27.37 14.29
C GLU A 145 -31.63 28.79 14.13
N SER A 146 -31.12 29.55 13.17
CA SER A 146 -31.67 30.88 12.81
C SER A 146 -33.13 30.80 12.37
N LEU A 147 -33.52 29.82 11.55
CA LEU A 147 -34.91 29.64 11.14
C LEU A 147 -35.82 29.23 12.31
N ASN A 148 -35.35 28.34 13.18
CA ASN A 148 -36.07 27.95 14.39
C ASN A 148 -36.32 29.13 15.33
N GLN A 149 -35.33 30.03 15.49
CA GLN A 149 -35.52 31.27 16.25
C GLN A 149 -36.59 32.18 15.62
N LYS A 150 -36.63 32.30 14.28
CA LYS A 150 -37.69 33.05 13.60
C LYS A 150 -39.08 32.43 13.82
N ILE A 151 -39.19 31.10 13.73
CA ILE A 151 -40.45 30.39 14.02
C ILE A 151 -40.90 30.69 15.45
N LEU A 152 -40.00 30.59 16.44
CA LEU A 152 -40.32 30.91 17.84
C LEU A 152 -40.80 32.36 18.02
N GLN A 153 -40.19 33.32 17.32
CA GLN A 153 -40.62 34.73 17.38
C GLN A 153 -42.01 34.94 16.80
N LEU A 154 -42.32 34.27 15.68
CA LEU A 154 -43.63 34.34 15.04
C LEU A 154 -44.72 33.62 15.86
N GLU A 155 -44.39 32.49 16.46
CA GLU A 155 -45.30 31.74 17.34
C GLU A 155 -45.56 32.46 18.66
N ALA A 156 -44.58 33.22 19.16
CA ALA A 156 -44.74 34.05 20.34
C ALA A 156 -45.57 35.32 20.08
N HIS A 157 -45.89 35.65 18.82
CA HIS A 157 -46.66 36.85 18.50
C HIS A 157 -48.12 36.72 18.99
N PRO A 158 -48.59 37.58 19.92
CA PRO A 158 -49.86 37.38 20.63
C PRO A 158 -51.08 37.84 19.80
N LEU A 159 -51.08 37.63 18.48
CA LEU A 159 -52.15 38.11 17.58
C LEU A 159 -53.53 37.53 17.96
N GLN A 160 -53.60 36.32 18.51
CA GLN A 160 -54.85 35.76 19.05
C GLN A 160 -55.40 36.55 20.25
N VAL A 161 -54.54 37.15 21.08
CA VAL A 161 -54.95 38.04 22.18
C VAL A 161 -55.34 39.41 21.62
N THR A 162 -54.64 39.88 20.58
CA THR A 162 -54.92 41.14 19.88
C THR A 162 -56.27 41.15 19.16
N ILE A 163 -56.76 40.01 18.67
CA ILE A 163 -58.08 39.89 18.02
C ILE A 163 -59.22 39.79 19.05
N LYS A 164 -59.03 39.07 20.16
CA LYS A 164 -60.09 38.89 21.18
C LYS A 164 -60.51 40.19 21.87
N ASN A 165 -59.59 41.15 22.01
CA ASN A 165 -59.89 42.45 22.64
C ASN A 165 -60.92 43.28 21.84
N PRO A 166 -60.72 43.59 20.55
CA PRO A 166 -61.73 44.29 19.74
C PRO A 166 -63.02 43.47 19.57
N GLU A 167 -62.99 42.13 19.52
CA GLU A 167 -64.21 41.30 19.52
C GLU A 167 -65.06 41.48 20.79
N ASN A 168 -64.41 41.52 21.96
CA ASN A 168 -65.07 41.81 23.23
C ASN A 168 -65.64 43.24 23.27
N GLN A 169 -64.93 44.22 22.69
CA GLN A 169 -65.41 45.59 22.58
C GLN A 169 -66.62 45.70 21.63
N ILE A 170 -66.62 44.99 20.50
CA ILE A 170 -67.77 44.91 19.59
C ILE A 170 -68.99 44.35 20.34
N THR A 171 -68.82 43.25 21.07
CA THR A 171 -69.92 42.62 21.84
C THR A 171 -70.51 43.59 22.85
N LYS A 172 -69.67 44.36 23.54
CA LYS A 172 -70.10 45.41 24.46
C LYS A 172 -70.87 46.53 23.74
N CYS A 173 -70.33 47.06 22.64
CA CYS A 173 -70.99 48.11 21.86
C CYS A 173 -72.33 47.65 21.25
N GLU A 174 -72.45 46.39 20.83
CA GLU A 174 -73.69 45.79 20.33
C GLU A 174 -74.75 45.68 21.44
N THR A 175 -74.32 45.37 22.67
CA THR A 175 -75.18 45.34 23.86
C THR A 175 -75.67 46.75 24.21
N ASP A 176 -74.75 47.74 24.24
CA ASP A 176 -75.08 49.15 24.52
C ASP A 176 -76.03 49.71 23.45
N LEU A 177 -75.81 49.40 22.15
CA LEU A 177 -76.73 49.78 21.08
C LEU A 177 -78.12 49.20 21.25
N THR A 178 -78.21 47.94 21.69
CA THR A 178 -79.49 47.28 21.93
C THR A 178 -80.24 47.99 23.05
N ASP A 179 -79.57 48.33 24.15
CA ASP A 179 -80.15 49.12 25.24
C ASP A 179 -80.57 50.53 24.78
N TYR A 180 -79.72 51.24 24.02
CA TYR A 180 -80.08 52.56 23.48
C TYR A 180 -81.29 52.50 22.55
N ARG A 181 -81.41 51.47 21.70
CA ARG A 181 -82.57 51.28 20.82
C ARG A 181 -83.84 50.97 21.60
N VAL A 182 -83.76 50.16 22.66
CA VAL A 182 -84.90 49.88 23.54
C VAL A 182 -85.35 51.13 24.28
N ARG A 183 -84.41 51.91 24.85
CA ARG A 183 -84.71 53.21 25.48
C ARG A 183 -85.28 54.21 24.50
N PHE A 184 -84.76 54.24 23.26
CA PHE A 184 -85.29 55.09 22.20
C PHE A 184 -86.75 54.75 21.87
N ALA A 185 -87.07 53.45 21.80
CA ALA A 185 -88.41 52.95 21.49
C ALA A 185 -89.43 53.16 22.63
N SER A 186 -88.99 53.26 23.89
CA SER A 186 -89.88 53.42 25.06
C SER A 186 -90.37 54.86 25.29
N PHE A 187 -89.87 55.86 24.55
CA PHE A 187 -90.33 57.24 24.67
C PHE A 187 -91.66 57.50 23.92
N ASN A 188 -92.73 57.80 24.67
CA ASN A 188 -94.03 58.25 24.18
C ASN A 188 -94.32 59.72 24.56
N GLY A 189 -94.84 60.52 23.61
CA GLY A 189 -95.53 61.80 23.83
C GLY A 189 -94.74 62.97 24.46
N ASN A 190 -94.65 64.11 23.76
CA ASN A 190 -94.12 65.44 24.17
C ASN A 190 -92.70 65.58 24.74
N THR A 191 -92.05 64.54 25.27
CA THR A 191 -90.59 64.53 25.59
C THR A 191 -89.71 64.15 24.39
N ARG A 192 -90.35 63.85 23.25
CA ARG A 192 -89.75 63.34 22.01
C ARG A 192 -88.72 64.26 21.35
N SER A 193 -88.72 65.57 21.59
CA SER A 193 -87.82 66.48 20.86
C SER A 193 -86.49 66.73 21.59
N MET A 194 -86.50 66.80 22.93
CA MET A 194 -85.34 67.21 23.72
C MET A 194 -84.32 66.08 23.98
N MET A 195 -84.79 64.84 24.15
CA MET A 195 -83.95 63.66 24.43
C MET A 195 -83.59 62.84 23.17
N TYR A 196 -84.22 63.12 22.02
CA TYR A 196 -84.00 62.38 20.76
C TYR A 196 -82.62 62.65 20.15
N CYS A 197 -82.15 63.91 20.18
CA CYS A 197 -80.92 64.30 19.52
C CYS A 197 -79.68 63.65 20.17
N PRO A 198 -79.52 63.69 21.50
CA PRO A 198 -78.38 63.05 22.17
C PRO A 198 -78.36 61.53 22.00
N LEU A 199 -79.52 60.86 22.13
CA LEU A 199 -79.59 59.39 22.03
C LEU A 199 -79.37 58.91 20.58
N ARG A 200 -79.90 59.64 19.58
CA ARG A 200 -79.63 59.36 18.16
C ARG A 200 -78.15 59.53 17.82
N ASN A 201 -77.50 60.58 18.35
CA ASN A 201 -76.08 60.80 18.16
C ASN A 201 -75.25 59.68 18.82
N LEU A 202 -75.66 59.20 19.99
CA LEU A 202 -75.02 58.09 20.67
C LEU A 202 -75.16 56.78 19.88
N ILE A 203 -76.37 56.47 19.38
CA ILE A 203 -76.61 55.33 18.47
C ILE A 203 -75.70 55.42 17.24
N HIS A 204 -75.67 56.57 16.57
CA HIS A 204 -74.86 56.75 15.37
C HIS A 204 -73.35 56.64 15.65
N SER A 205 -72.89 57.19 16.78
CA SER A 205 -71.50 57.09 17.21
C SER A 205 -71.11 55.65 17.53
N THR A 206 -71.96 54.90 18.22
CA THR A 206 -71.68 53.49 18.55
C THR A 206 -71.76 52.60 17.31
N GLU A 207 -72.67 52.85 16.37
CA GLU A 207 -72.70 52.16 15.07
C GLU A 207 -71.40 52.39 14.29
N LYS A 208 -70.91 53.64 14.25
CA LYS A 208 -69.64 53.97 13.60
C LYS A 208 -68.45 53.27 14.26
N GLU A 209 -68.43 53.19 15.60
CA GLU A 209 -67.36 52.48 16.32
C GLU A 209 -67.41 50.98 16.08
N ILE A 210 -68.60 50.36 16.01
CA ILE A 210 -68.74 48.94 15.65
C ILE A 210 -68.21 48.70 14.24
N THR A 211 -68.53 49.55 13.26
CA THR A 211 -68.00 49.41 11.90
C THR A 211 -66.48 49.51 11.89
N ARG A 212 -65.91 50.46 12.63
CA ARG A 212 -64.45 50.63 12.77
C ARG A 212 -63.79 49.40 13.39
N LEU A 213 -64.33 48.89 14.51
CA LEU A 213 -63.80 47.72 15.20
C LEU A 213 -63.95 46.45 14.33
N LYS A 214 -65.04 46.28 13.59
CA LYS A 214 -65.22 45.15 12.66
C LYS A 214 -64.18 45.18 11.53
N SER A 215 -63.89 46.36 10.97
CA SER A 215 -62.80 46.51 9.99
C SER A 215 -61.46 46.10 10.59
N LEU A 216 -61.15 46.57 11.81
CA LEU A 216 -59.89 46.25 12.48
C LEU A 216 -59.75 44.74 12.78
N VAL A 217 -60.83 44.08 13.18
CA VAL A 217 -60.83 42.62 13.38
C VAL A 217 -60.53 41.88 12.08
N GLU A 218 -61.10 42.32 10.97
CA GLU A 218 -60.88 41.70 9.68
C GLU A 218 -59.44 41.91 9.19
N ASP A 219 -58.90 43.13 9.32
CA ASP A 219 -57.51 43.44 9.00
C ASP A 219 -56.53 42.57 9.81
N ASN A 220 -56.77 42.45 11.13
CA ASN A 220 -55.97 41.59 12.01
C ASN A 220 -56.08 40.09 11.67
N LYS A 221 -57.23 39.61 11.20
CA LYS A 221 -57.40 38.22 10.74
C LYS A 221 -56.58 37.96 9.48
N VAL A 222 -56.59 38.91 8.54
CA VAL A 222 -55.79 38.79 7.31
C VAL A 222 -54.30 38.78 7.66
N GLU A 223 -53.86 39.63 8.57
CA GLU A 223 -52.46 39.64 9.05
C GLU A 223 -52.10 38.31 9.76
N LEU A 224 -52.96 37.82 10.65
CA LEU A 224 -52.76 36.52 11.31
C LEU A 224 -52.62 35.37 10.30
N ASN A 225 -53.44 35.35 9.25
CA ASN A 225 -53.34 34.32 8.20
C ASN A 225 -52.02 34.42 7.43
N ARG A 226 -51.54 35.64 7.13
CA ARG A 226 -50.23 35.83 6.47
C ARG A 226 -49.08 35.32 7.34
N GLU A 227 -49.11 35.60 8.64
CA GLU A 227 -48.10 35.11 9.58
C GLU A 227 -48.16 33.58 9.72
N PHE A 228 -49.36 33.00 9.73
CA PHE A 228 -49.53 31.55 9.73
C PHE A 228 -48.94 30.90 8.47
N ASP A 229 -49.22 31.45 7.29
CA ASP A 229 -48.64 30.98 6.02
C ASP A 229 -47.10 31.09 6.04
N GLN A 230 -46.55 32.16 6.62
CA GLN A 230 -45.10 32.31 6.80
C GLN A 230 -44.53 31.21 7.71
N VAL A 231 -45.16 30.93 8.85
CA VAL A 231 -44.73 29.86 9.77
C VAL A 231 -44.77 28.49 9.09
N VAL A 232 -45.82 28.19 8.31
CA VAL A 232 -45.93 26.94 7.55
C VAL A 232 -44.79 26.80 6.55
N ASN A 233 -44.50 27.86 5.78
CA ASN A 233 -43.40 27.86 4.82
C ASN A 233 -42.03 27.69 5.49
N LEU A 234 -41.78 28.39 6.62
CA LEU A 234 -40.54 28.25 7.37
C LEU A 234 -40.37 26.84 7.95
N ARG A 235 -41.45 26.24 8.46
CA ARG A 235 -41.44 24.86 8.96
C ARG A 235 -41.10 23.87 7.84
N GLN A 236 -41.62 24.07 6.64
CA GLN A 236 -41.25 23.26 5.48
C GLN A 236 -39.77 23.42 5.12
N GLN A 237 -39.26 24.66 5.07
CA GLN A 237 -37.84 24.91 4.81
C GLN A 237 -36.92 24.22 5.83
N VAL A 238 -37.27 24.28 7.13
CA VAL A 238 -36.53 23.58 8.19
C VAL A 238 -36.58 22.06 7.99
N SER A 239 -37.73 21.51 7.58
CA SER A 239 -37.87 20.08 7.29
C SER A 239 -37.00 19.65 6.10
N ASP A 240 -36.97 20.44 5.03
CA ASP A 240 -36.16 20.15 3.84
C ASP A 240 -34.66 20.22 4.16
N GLN A 241 -34.25 21.21 4.98
CA GLN A 241 -32.87 21.32 5.45
C GLN A 241 -32.45 20.16 6.36
N LEU A 242 -33.35 19.65 7.20
CA LEU A 242 -33.08 18.48 8.04
C LEU A 242 -32.78 17.23 7.21
N ILE A 243 -33.56 17.00 6.14
CA ILE A 243 -33.33 15.89 5.21
C ILE A 243 -31.95 16.02 4.56
N LEU A 244 -31.60 17.23 4.07
CA LEU A 244 -30.30 17.49 3.47
C LEU A 244 -29.14 17.25 4.45
N ILE A 245 -29.30 17.67 5.71
CA ILE A 245 -28.29 17.42 6.76
C ILE A 245 -28.09 15.92 6.99
N ASP A 246 -29.16 15.13 7.00
CA ASP A 246 -29.08 13.68 7.21
C ASP A 246 -28.41 12.98 6.01
N ASP A 247 -28.70 13.39 4.78
CA ASP A 247 -28.04 12.89 3.57
C ASP A 247 -26.54 13.21 3.57
N LEU A 248 -26.16 14.45 3.90
CA LEU A 248 -24.77 14.86 3.99
C LEU A 248 -24.03 14.13 5.13
N ARG A 249 -24.67 13.89 6.27
CA ARG A 249 -24.09 13.08 7.35
C ARG A 249 -23.84 11.64 6.89
N ALA A 250 -24.75 11.06 6.12
CA ALA A 250 -24.54 9.73 5.55
C ALA A 250 -23.32 9.72 4.61
N GLU A 251 -23.14 10.77 3.80
CA GLU A 251 -21.97 10.90 2.94
C GLU A 251 -20.67 11.07 3.72
N VAL A 252 -20.66 11.92 4.75
CA VAL A 252 -19.50 12.07 5.66
C VAL A 252 -19.10 10.72 6.25
N ASN A 253 -20.07 9.92 6.73
CA ASN A 253 -19.79 8.59 7.27
C ASN A 253 -19.19 7.65 6.21
N ARG A 254 -19.71 7.67 4.97
CA ARG A 254 -19.15 6.86 3.86
C ARG A 254 -17.71 7.25 3.54
N LEU A 255 -17.42 8.55 3.49
CA LEU A 255 -16.08 9.06 3.22
C LEU A 255 -15.10 8.72 4.36
N ASP A 256 -15.55 8.83 5.62
CA ASP A 256 -14.77 8.43 6.80
C ASP A 256 -14.42 6.92 6.74
N GLU A 257 -15.38 6.05 6.39
CA GLU A 257 -15.14 4.61 6.22
C GLU A 257 -14.14 4.31 5.10
N GLN A 258 -14.24 5.01 3.97
CA GLN A 258 -13.29 4.87 2.86
C GLN A 258 -11.87 5.31 3.24
N LEU A 259 -11.75 6.43 3.96
CA LEU A 259 -10.46 6.92 4.46
C LEU A 259 -9.82 5.92 5.42
N GLU A 260 -10.57 5.34 6.35
CA GLU A 260 -10.07 4.32 7.27
C GLU A 260 -9.63 3.04 6.54
N LEU A 261 -10.35 2.62 5.49
CA LEU A 261 -9.93 1.48 4.66
C LEU A 261 -8.60 1.76 3.96
N LEU A 262 -8.45 2.94 3.34
CA LEU A 262 -7.23 3.33 2.66
C LEU A 262 -6.04 3.46 3.62
N ARG A 263 -6.26 3.97 4.84
CA ARG A 263 -5.24 4.04 5.90
C ARG A 263 -4.73 2.66 6.26
N ARG A 264 -5.63 1.69 6.49
CA ARG A 264 -5.23 0.30 6.80
C ARG A 264 -4.44 -0.33 5.65
N GLN A 265 -4.88 -0.14 4.41
CA GLN A 265 -4.15 -0.65 3.24
C GLN A 265 -2.74 -0.04 3.15
N ASN A 266 -2.60 1.25 3.46
CA ASN A 266 -1.29 1.90 3.48
C ASN A 266 -0.39 1.33 4.60
N ASP A 267 -0.94 1.12 5.80
CA ASP A 267 -0.21 0.50 6.91
C ASP A 267 0.28 -0.92 6.57
N GLU A 268 -0.55 -1.74 5.94
CA GLU A 268 -0.18 -3.08 5.46
C GLU A 268 0.98 -3.02 4.47
N LEU A 269 0.90 -2.14 3.48
CA LEU A 269 1.97 -1.95 2.50
C LEU A 269 3.26 -1.44 3.14
N VAL A 270 3.17 -0.55 4.14
CA VAL A 270 4.33 -0.07 4.90
C VAL A 270 5.00 -1.22 5.67
N VAL A 271 4.22 -2.11 6.29
CA VAL A 271 4.75 -3.29 7.00
C VAL A 271 5.42 -4.24 6.01
N GLU A 272 4.77 -4.55 4.88
CA GLU A 272 5.36 -5.40 3.83
C GLU A 272 6.69 -4.82 3.33
N ASN A 273 6.74 -3.50 3.09
CA ASN A 273 7.94 -2.82 2.62
C ASN A 273 9.08 -2.90 3.65
N ARG A 274 8.77 -2.75 4.95
CA ARG A 274 9.76 -2.96 6.03
C ARG A 274 10.29 -4.39 6.07
N GLN A 275 9.42 -5.39 5.92
CA GLN A 275 9.83 -6.80 5.91
C GLN A 275 10.73 -7.13 4.72
N LEU A 276 10.36 -6.64 3.53
CA LEU A 276 11.18 -6.80 2.33
C LEU A 276 12.54 -6.12 2.49
N THR A 277 12.57 -4.91 3.06
CA THR A 277 13.81 -4.17 3.35
C THR A 277 14.73 -4.96 4.29
N SER A 278 14.20 -5.46 5.42
CA SER A 278 14.98 -6.28 6.36
C SER A 278 15.50 -7.57 5.73
N LYS A 279 14.70 -8.20 4.85
CA LYS A 279 15.14 -9.41 4.13
C LYS A 279 16.28 -9.11 3.14
N VAL A 280 16.23 -7.96 2.48
CA VAL A 280 17.34 -7.49 1.63
C VAL A 280 18.60 -7.26 2.45
N GLU A 281 18.50 -6.58 3.60
CA GLU A 281 19.64 -6.35 4.52
C GLU A 281 20.23 -7.67 5.04
N GLN A 282 19.39 -8.62 5.46
CA GLN A 282 19.85 -9.94 5.90
C GLN A 282 20.61 -10.69 4.80
N LEU A 283 20.08 -10.67 3.56
CA LEU A 283 20.75 -11.31 2.43
C LEU A 283 22.08 -10.64 2.10
N GLN A 284 22.16 -9.30 2.19
CA GLN A 284 23.41 -8.56 2.05
C GLN A 284 24.41 -8.93 3.15
N GLN A 285 23.96 -9.04 4.41
CA GLN A 285 24.83 -9.40 5.53
C GLN A 285 25.35 -10.85 5.45
N ILE A 286 24.51 -11.80 5.02
CA ILE A 286 24.94 -13.19 4.78
C ILE A 286 26.02 -13.22 3.69
N LEU A 287 25.83 -12.43 2.63
CA LEU A 287 26.77 -12.34 1.53
C LEU A 287 28.11 -11.74 2.00
N GLU A 288 28.06 -10.66 2.78
CA GLU A 288 29.25 -10.06 3.39
C GLU A 288 29.94 -11.01 4.38
N GLN A 289 29.20 -11.76 5.19
CA GLN A 289 29.77 -12.76 6.09
C GLN A 289 30.42 -13.91 5.33
N GLN A 290 29.85 -14.36 4.22
CA GLN A 290 30.50 -15.35 3.35
C GLN A 290 31.79 -14.81 2.71
N LEU A 291 31.86 -13.50 2.46
CA LEU A 291 33.07 -12.83 2.00
C LEU A 291 34.13 -12.64 3.12
N HIS A 292 33.72 -12.41 4.38
CA HIS A 292 34.63 -12.13 5.51
C HIS A 292 35.03 -13.37 6.32
N SER A 293 34.18 -14.42 6.40
CA SER A 293 34.51 -15.69 7.06
C SER A 293 35.50 -16.56 6.27
N GLY A 294 35.98 -16.08 5.12
CA GLY A 294 37.10 -16.63 4.37
C GLY A 294 38.48 -16.24 4.92
N VAL A 295 38.58 -15.57 6.07
CA VAL A 295 39.86 -15.20 6.70
C VAL A 295 39.80 -15.53 8.20
N ASP A 296 40.83 -16.23 8.72
CA ASP A 296 41.13 -16.50 10.14
C ASP A 296 40.70 -17.80 10.84
N SER A 297 40.61 -18.93 10.14
CA SER A 297 40.94 -20.22 10.79
C SER A 297 41.55 -21.21 9.82
N THR A 298 42.82 -21.54 10.06
CA THR A 298 43.62 -22.59 9.40
C THR A 298 43.13 -23.99 9.74
N VAL A 299 41.83 -24.25 9.58
CA VAL A 299 41.29 -25.59 9.43
C VAL A 299 41.13 -25.78 7.92
N TYR A 300 42.18 -26.31 7.30
CA TYR A 300 42.12 -26.71 5.90
C TYR A 300 41.14 -27.87 5.75
N ILE A 301 39.87 -27.53 5.50
CA ILE A 301 38.86 -28.48 5.05
C ILE A 301 39.26 -28.86 3.62
N CYS A 302 39.61 -30.14 3.38
CA CYS A 302 39.95 -30.68 2.06
C CYS A 302 38.84 -30.23 1.07
N PRO A 303 39.15 -29.45 0.02
CA PRO A 303 38.17 -28.76 -0.83
C PRO A 303 37.29 -29.69 -1.69
N ILE A 304 37.43 -30.99 -1.50
CA ILE A 304 36.67 -32.04 -2.18
C ILE A 304 35.49 -32.54 -1.32
N TYR A 305 35.48 -32.27 0.00
CA TYR A 305 34.41 -32.69 0.91
C TYR A 305 33.90 -31.50 1.74
N VAL A 306 33.05 -30.70 1.12
CA VAL A 306 32.15 -29.78 1.83
C VAL A 306 30.86 -30.54 2.04
N GLU A 307 30.71 -31.15 3.22
CA GLU A 307 29.47 -31.57 3.90
C GLU A 307 29.71 -32.86 4.71
N GLN A 308 30.00 -32.64 6.01
CA GLN A 308 30.05 -33.62 7.10
C GLN A 308 31.07 -34.78 6.98
N PRO A 309 31.75 -35.16 8.08
CA PRO A 309 32.57 -36.35 8.08
C PRO A 309 31.66 -37.59 7.99
N LEU A 310 31.45 -38.09 6.78
CA LEU A 310 30.87 -39.41 6.58
C LEU A 310 31.73 -40.44 7.33
N GLU A 311 31.10 -41.20 8.23
CA GLU A 311 31.72 -42.33 8.92
C GLU A 311 32.40 -43.24 7.89
N GLY A 312 33.72 -43.37 7.99
CA GLY A 312 34.52 -44.27 7.12
C GLY A 312 35.60 -43.58 6.28
N VAL A 313 35.64 -42.25 6.18
CA VAL A 313 36.75 -41.57 5.51
C VAL A 313 37.94 -41.46 6.47
N GLY A 314 38.91 -42.37 6.34
CA GLY A 314 40.11 -42.38 7.18
C GLY A 314 40.89 -41.06 7.10
N ILE A 315 41.04 -40.38 8.23
CA ILE A 315 41.88 -39.20 8.38
C ILE A 315 43.30 -39.66 8.74
N ILE A 316 44.30 -39.14 8.03
CA ILE A 316 45.71 -39.38 8.29
C ILE A 316 46.27 -38.15 9.00
N ALA A 317 46.64 -38.31 10.27
CA ALA A 317 47.41 -37.32 11.02
C ALA A 317 48.91 -37.61 10.84
N LEU A 318 49.67 -36.59 10.46
CA LEU A 318 51.13 -36.66 10.36
C LEU A 318 51.79 -36.20 11.66
N MET A 319 53.03 -36.63 11.89
CA MET A 319 53.80 -36.31 13.11
C MET A 319 54.06 -34.80 13.31
N CYS A 320 53.85 -33.99 12.28
CA CYS A 320 53.93 -32.53 12.32
C CYS A 320 52.61 -31.84 12.71
N GLY A 321 51.56 -32.60 13.05
CA GLY A 321 50.26 -32.05 13.48
C GLY A 321 49.25 -31.82 12.35
N HIS A 322 49.69 -31.77 11.09
CA HIS A 322 48.80 -31.64 9.94
C HIS A 322 47.99 -32.92 9.66
N THR A 323 46.70 -32.74 9.36
CA THR A 323 45.74 -33.80 9.05
C THR A 323 45.26 -33.70 7.61
N PHE A 324 45.20 -34.85 6.93
CA PHE A 324 44.71 -34.96 5.56
C PHE A 324 43.71 -36.09 5.46
N CYS A 325 42.69 -35.98 4.58
CA CYS A 325 41.91 -37.16 4.24
C CYS A 325 42.77 -38.12 3.42
N ARG A 326 42.53 -39.43 3.55
CA ARG A 326 43.34 -40.48 2.90
C ARG A 326 43.48 -40.30 1.38
N ASN A 327 42.45 -39.76 0.72
CA ASN A 327 42.46 -39.52 -0.72
C ASN A 327 43.26 -38.26 -1.08
N CYS A 328 43.08 -37.15 -0.36
CA CYS A 328 43.87 -35.92 -0.50
C CYS A 328 45.39 -36.24 -0.27
N PHE A 329 45.73 -37.00 0.79
CA PHE A 329 47.11 -37.40 1.07
C PHE A 329 47.70 -38.31 -0.02
N ASN A 330 46.95 -39.32 -0.48
CA ASN A 330 47.41 -40.23 -1.52
C ASN A 330 47.57 -39.55 -2.88
N GLY A 331 46.69 -38.61 -3.23
CA GLY A 331 46.77 -37.83 -4.47
C GLY A 331 48.00 -36.91 -4.51
N ILE A 332 48.37 -36.34 -3.36
CA ILE A 332 49.63 -35.59 -3.25
C ILE A 332 50.82 -36.55 -3.33
N ARG A 333 50.72 -37.72 -2.69
CA ARG A 333 51.79 -38.74 -2.70
C ARG A 333 52.09 -39.32 -4.09
N THR A 334 51.08 -39.47 -4.95
CA THR A 334 51.27 -39.95 -6.32
C THR A 334 51.86 -38.90 -7.26
N ARG A 335 51.74 -37.60 -6.91
CA ARG A 335 52.30 -36.47 -7.66
C ARG A 335 53.69 -36.05 -7.17
N MET A 336 54.11 -36.46 -5.98
CA MET A 336 55.46 -36.20 -5.47
C MET A 336 56.48 -37.21 -5.99
N ASP A 337 57.68 -36.73 -6.32
CA ASP A 337 58.80 -37.54 -6.80
C ASP A 337 59.22 -38.57 -5.72
N TRP A 338 59.22 -39.86 -6.08
CA TRP A 338 59.37 -41.01 -5.17
C TRP A 338 60.74 -41.09 -4.48
N ARG A 339 61.68 -40.21 -4.85
CA ARG A 339 63.06 -40.21 -4.36
C ARG A 339 63.26 -39.40 -3.08
N VAL A 340 62.26 -38.67 -2.60
CA VAL A 340 62.39 -37.81 -1.40
C VAL A 340 61.63 -38.42 -0.21
N PRO A 341 62.22 -38.48 1.00
CA PRO A 341 61.54 -39.06 2.17
C PRO A 341 60.25 -38.33 2.50
N ARG A 342 59.30 -39.08 3.08
CA ARG A 342 57.90 -38.72 3.41
C ARG A 342 57.80 -37.44 4.25
N ALA A 343 57.91 -36.28 3.63
CA ALA A 343 57.70 -34.99 4.28
C ALA A 343 56.24 -34.56 4.14
N CYS A 344 55.70 -33.93 5.18
CA CYS A 344 54.40 -33.28 5.10
C CYS A 344 54.43 -32.17 4.04
N PRO A 345 53.45 -32.10 3.12
CA PRO A 345 53.41 -31.07 2.08
C PRO A 345 53.48 -29.65 2.66
N GLU A 346 52.70 -29.39 3.71
CA GLU A 346 52.66 -28.10 4.42
C GLU A 346 54.01 -27.75 5.07
N CYS A 347 54.71 -28.72 5.69
CA CYS A 347 56.00 -28.45 6.33
C CYS A 347 57.15 -28.27 5.35
N ARG A 348 56.96 -28.61 4.08
CA ARG A 348 58.00 -28.51 3.05
C ARG A 348 58.00 -27.13 2.37
N PHE A 349 56.88 -26.43 2.40
CA PHE A 349 56.75 -25.10 1.81
C PHE A 349 56.45 -24.10 2.92
N ASN A 350 57.49 -23.39 3.38
CA ASN A 350 57.36 -22.33 4.41
C ASN A 350 56.48 -21.14 3.97
N ASN A 351 56.03 -21.13 2.71
CA ASN A 351 54.97 -20.27 2.20
C ASN A 351 53.89 -21.15 1.58
N VAL A 352 52.80 -21.38 2.32
CA VAL A 352 51.64 -22.14 1.86
C VAL A 352 51.03 -21.50 0.61
N ASN A 353 51.14 -20.17 0.46
CA ASN A 353 50.71 -19.45 -0.74
C ASN A 353 51.50 -19.84 -1.99
N GLU A 354 52.80 -20.09 -1.87
CA GLU A 354 53.65 -20.49 -3.00
C GLU A 354 53.40 -21.97 -3.37
N PHE A 355 53.01 -22.82 -2.41
CA PHE A 355 52.58 -24.19 -2.68
C PHE A 355 51.22 -24.25 -3.40
N ILE A 356 50.27 -23.42 -2.97
CA ILE A 356 48.96 -23.25 -3.60
C ILE A 356 49.14 -22.70 -5.01
N GLU A 357 49.98 -21.68 -5.21
CA GLU A 357 50.24 -21.12 -6.55
C GLU A 357 50.99 -22.07 -7.48
N LEU A 358 51.86 -22.96 -6.99
CA LEU A 358 52.58 -23.94 -7.83
C LEU A 358 51.76 -25.19 -8.17
N HIS A 359 50.65 -25.46 -7.47
CA HIS A 359 49.91 -26.73 -7.61
C HIS A 359 48.41 -26.56 -7.90
N LEU A 360 47.92 -25.31 -8.00
CA LEU A 360 46.58 -24.94 -8.47
C LEU A 360 46.64 -23.98 -9.68
N SER A 361 47.73 -24.03 -10.44
CA SER A 361 47.93 -23.30 -11.70
C SER A 361 48.02 -24.23 -12.89
#